data_AF-A0A376FDW6-F1
#
_entry.id   AF-A0A376FDW6-F1
#
_cell.length_a   1.000
_cell.length_b   1.000
_cell.length_c   1.000
_cell.angle_alpha   90.00
_cell.angle_beta   90.00
_cell.angle_gamma   90.00
#
_symmetry.space_group_name_H-M   'P 1'
#
loop_
_entity.id
_entity.type
_entity.pdbx_description
1 polymer ?
#
loop_
_entity_poly.entity_id
_entity_poly.type
_entity_poly.pdbx_seq_one_letter_code
_entity_poly.pdbx_strand_id
1 'polypeptide(L)'
;MKTVLDNLKGKLVVSCQALGNEPLHSPFIMSRMALAAAPGGAAAIRANSVVDIEAIKQQVSLPVIGIIKRDYPESEVFITATMKEVDELMATLSGNHCA
;
A
#
# COMPACT_ATOMS: atom_id res chain seq x y z
N MET A 1 -11.45 -2.54 -23.04
CA MET A 1 -10.66 -1.70 -22.12
C MET A 1 -9.95 -2.63 -21.15
N LYS A 2 -8.65 -2.46 -20.92
CA LYS A 2 -7.86 -3.34 -20.04
C LYS A 2 -7.93 -2.80 -18.61
N THR A 3 -8.33 -3.62 -17.65
CA THR A 3 -8.50 -3.24 -16.24
C THR A 3 -7.19 -3.36 -15.45
N VAL A 4 -7.16 -2.86 -14.21
CA VAL A 4 -6.04 -3.12 -13.28
C VAL A 4 -5.85 -4.62 -13.08
N LEU A 5 -6.93 -5.40 -12.94
CA LEU A 5 -6.84 -6.85 -12.72
C LEU A 5 -6.21 -7.59 -13.90
N ASP A 6 -6.47 -7.15 -15.13
CA ASP A 6 -5.84 -7.70 -16.34
C ASP A 6 -4.32 -7.45 -16.37
N ASN A 7 -3.84 -6.40 -15.71
CA ASN A 7 -2.42 -6.10 -15.57
C ASN A 7 -1.75 -6.89 -14.43
N LEU A 8 -2.53 -7.35 -13.44
CA LEU A 8 -2.01 -8.14 -12.30
C LEU A 8 -2.00 -9.65 -12.55
N LYS A 9 -2.81 -10.16 -13.49
CA LYS A 9 -2.93 -11.60 -13.76
C LYS A 9 -1.58 -12.23 -14.10
N GLY A 10 -1.14 -13.20 -13.28
CA GLY A 10 0.13 -13.92 -13.47
C GLY A 10 1.38 -13.08 -13.17
N LYS A 11 1.24 -11.96 -12.45
CA LYS A 11 2.35 -11.08 -12.07
C LYS A 11 2.58 -11.05 -10.56
N LEU A 12 3.76 -10.58 -10.16
CA LEU A 12 4.14 -10.43 -8.77
C LEU A 12 3.60 -9.11 -8.19
N VAL A 13 2.97 -9.20 -7.02
CA VAL A 13 2.67 -8.05 -6.16
C VAL A 13 3.62 -8.10 -4.97
N VAL A 14 4.38 -7.03 -4.75
CA VAL A 14 5.34 -6.97 -3.64
C VAL A 14 4.73 -6.24 -2.46
N SER A 15 4.75 -6.85 -1.28
CA SER A 15 4.29 -6.23 -0.05
C SER A 15 5.43 -5.48 0.63
N CYS A 16 5.41 -4.14 0.57
CA CYS A 16 6.39 -3.27 1.22
C CYS A 16 5.81 -2.78 2.55
N GLN A 17 6.14 -3.47 3.64
CA GLN A 17 5.66 -3.13 4.98
C GLN A 17 6.77 -3.36 6.00
N ALA A 18 6.80 -2.52 7.03
CA ALA A 18 7.53 -2.75 8.27
C ALA A 18 6.71 -2.15 9.41
N LEU A 19 6.33 -2.96 10.41
CA LEU A 19 5.57 -2.50 11.58
C LEU A 19 6.46 -1.66 12.52
N GLY A 20 5.86 -0.90 13.45
CA GLY A 20 6.58 0.04 14.31
C GLY A 20 7.73 -0.55 15.13
N ASN A 21 7.68 -1.85 15.42
CA ASN A 21 8.71 -2.60 16.15
C ASN A 21 9.76 -3.26 15.24
N GLU A 22 9.66 -3.13 13.92
CA GLU A 22 10.57 -3.75 12.96
C GLU A 22 11.74 -2.82 12.60
N PRO A 23 12.96 -3.36 12.35
CA PRO A 23 14.15 -2.54 12.11
C PRO A 23 14.07 -1.60 10.91
N LEU A 24 13.24 -1.93 9.93
CA LEU A 24 13.08 -1.17 8.69
C LEU A 24 11.89 -0.19 8.72
N HIS A 25 11.27 0.00 9.89
CA HIS A 25 10.10 0.89 10.03
C HIS A 25 10.44 2.33 9.67
N SER A 26 10.04 2.73 8.47
CA SER A 26 10.19 4.09 7.96
C SER A 26 9.44 4.22 6.63
N PRO A 27 8.60 5.24 6.45
CA PRO A 27 7.98 5.53 5.15
C PRO A 27 9.02 5.74 4.05
N PHE A 28 10.16 6.35 4.40
CA PHE A 28 11.29 6.49 3.49
C PHE A 28 11.79 5.12 3.03
N ILE A 29 12.12 4.21 3.95
CA ILE A 29 12.66 2.88 3.59
C ILE A 29 11.62 2.08 2.79
N MET A 30 10.34 2.09 3.17
CA MET A 30 9.28 1.38 2.44
C MET A 30 9.08 1.92 1.03
N SER A 31 9.17 3.25 0.85
CA SER A 31 9.12 3.86 -0.49
C SER A 31 10.34 3.48 -1.35
N ARG A 32 11.54 3.34 -0.76
CA ARG A 32 12.73 2.85 -1.47
C ARG A 32 12.63 1.36 -1.80
N MET A 33 12.00 0.55 -0.94
CA MET A 33 11.72 -0.86 -1.22
C MET A 33 10.74 -1.01 -2.40
N ALA A 34 9.68 -0.19 -2.44
CA ALA A 34 8.76 -0.16 -3.58
C ALA A 34 9.45 0.29 -4.87
N LEU A 35 10.31 1.32 -4.78
CA LEU A 35 11.13 1.78 -5.90
C LEU A 35 12.10 0.70 -6.40
N ALA A 36 12.63 -0.16 -5.53
CA ALA A 36 13.46 -1.30 -5.93
C ALA A 36 12.62 -2.43 -6.55
N ALA A 37 11.41 -2.67 -6.04
CA ALA A 37 10.50 -3.68 -6.57
C ALA A 37 10.03 -3.38 -8.00
N ALA A 38 9.84 -2.11 -8.35
CA ALA A 38 9.40 -1.70 -9.69
C ALA A 38 10.34 -2.15 -10.84
N PRO A 39 11.64 -1.80 -10.88
CA PRO A 39 12.57 -2.33 -11.88
C PRO A 39 12.85 -3.83 -11.68
N GLY A 40 12.57 -4.38 -10.48
CA GLY A 40 12.55 -5.83 -10.24
C GLY A 40 11.39 -6.59 -10.90
N GLY A 41 10.47 -5.89 -11.57
CA GLY A 41 9.38 -6.50 -12.34
C GLY A 41 8.07 -6.68 -11.56
N ALA A 42 7.91 -6.04 -10.39
CA ALA A 42 6.64 -6.01 -9.68
C ALA A 42 5.56 -5.31 -10.52
N ALA A 43 4.35 -5.84 -10.51
CA ALA A 43 3.19 -5.26 -11.21
C ALA A 43 2.32 -4.38 -10.30
N ALA A 44 2.45 -4.50 -8.98
CA ALA A 44 1.80 -3.67 -7.98
C ALA A 44 2.54 -3.74 -6.64
N ILE A 45 2.24 -2.80 -5.76
CA ILE A 45 2.72 -2.76 -4.38
C ILE A 45 1.55 -2.95 -3.42
N ARG A 46 1.75 -3.71 -2.34
CA ARG A 46 0.85 -3.71 -1.18
C ARG A 46 1.53 -2.97 -0.04
N ALA A 47 0.84 -2.01 0.56
CA ALA A 47 1.40 -1.12 1.57
C ALA A 47 0.46 -0.98 2.77
N ASN A 48 1.03 -0.76 3.96
CA ASN A 48 0.31 -0.59 5.21
C ASN A 48 0.51 0.83 5.74
N SER A 49 -0.57 1.47 6.21
CA SER A 49 -0.61 2.86 6.72
C SER A 49 -0.64 3.94 5.64
N VAL A 50 -1.29 5.06 5.96
CA VAL A 50 -1.41 6.25 5.10
C VAL A 50 -0.04 6.80 4.71
N VAL A 51 0.86 6.96 5.69
CA VAL A 51 2.17 7.58 5.48
C VAL A 51 3.07 6.77 4.54
N ASP A 52 3.05 5.43 4.65
CA ASP A 52 3.81 4.57 3.73
C ASP A 52 3.19 4.57 2.33
N ILE A 53 1.86 4.53 2.23
CA ILE A 53 1.14 4.57 0.95
C ILE A 53 1.47 5.87 0.20
N GLU A 54 1.40 7.01 0.87
CA GLU A 54 1.72 8.32 0.28
C GLU A 54 3.18 8.38 -0.18
N ALA A 55 4.12 7.94 0.67
CA ALA A 55 5.54 7.91 0.32
C ALA A 55 5.81 6.98 -0.88
N ILE A 56 5.17 5.80 -0.94
CA ILE A 56 5.30 4.86 -2.05
C ILE A 56 4.74 5.47 -3.35
N LYS A 57 3.55 6.10 -3.31
CA LYS A 57 2.93 6.73 -4.49
C LYS A 57 3.77 7.87 -5.06
N GLN A 58 4.60 8.53 -4.24
CA GLN A 58 5.56 9.53 -4.73
C GLN A 58 6.77 8.93 -5.45
N GLN A 59 7.09 7.66 -5.21
CA GLN A 59 8.28 7.00 -5.78
C GLN A 59 7.96 6.08 -6.97
N VAL A 60 6.76 5.52 -7.06
CA VAL A 60 6.39 4.57 -8.13
C VAL A 60 5.01 4.84 -8.71
N SER A 61 4.85 4.58 -10.01
CA SER A 61 3.55 4.65 -10.72
C SER A 61 2.79 3.32 -10.72
N LEU A 62 3.27 2.31 -10.00
CA LEU A 62 2.59 1.02 -9.90
C LEU A 62 1.29 1.15 -9.09
N PRO A 63 0.24 0.37 -9.41
CA PRO A 63 -0.95 0.27 -8.56
C PRO A 63 -0.59 -0.11 -7.12
N VAL A 64 -1.23 0.55 -6.15
CA VAL A 64 -1.02 0.31 -4.72
C VAL A 64 -2.28 -0.29 -4.10
N ILE A 65 -2.14 -1.46 -3.47
CA ILE A 65 -3.16 -2.09 -2.62
C ILE A 65 -2.90 -1.62 -1.18
N GLY A 66 -3.67 -0.63 -0.74
CA GLY A 66 -3.54 -0.04 0.59
C GLY A 66 -4.32 -0.82 1.66
N ILE A 67 -3.70 -0.99 2.83
CA ILE A 67 -4.34 -1.48 4.05
C ILE A 67 -3.95 -0.61 5.24
N ILE A 68 -4.70 -0.71 6.34
CA ILE A 68 -4.29 -0.15 7.63
C ILE A 68 -4.44 -1.25 8.68
N LYS A 69 -3.34 -1.67 9.27
CA LYS A 69 -3.31 -2.59 10.41
C LYS A 69 -3.51 -1.80 11.69
N ARG A 70 -4.61 -2.06 12.40
CA ARG A 70 -4.92 -1.46 13.70
C ARG A 70 -5.53 -2.52 14.61
N ASP A 71 -4.97 -2.67 15.80
CA ASP A 71 -5.54 -3.56 16.81
C ASP A 71 -6.76 -2.91 17.45
N TYR A 72 -7.79 -3.73 17.71
CA TYR A 72 -9.01 -3.35 18.41
C TYR A 72 -9.18 -4.25 19.63
N PRO A 73 -9.59 -3.71 20.80
CA PRO A 73 -9.90 -4.53 21.96
C PRO A 73 -10.88 -5.65 21.62
N GLU A 74 -10.60 -6.86 22.09
CA GLU A 74 -11.47 -8.05 21.96
C GLU A 74 -11.73 -8.52 20.51
N SER A 75 -10.93 -8.09 19.53
CA SER A 75 -11.06 -8.50 18.13
C SER A 75 -9.73 -9.03 17.58
N GLU A 76 -9.80 -10.17 16.90
CA GLU A 76 -8.68 -10.68 16.09
C GLU A 76 -8.64 -10.06 14.67
N VAL A 77 -9.64 -9.27 14.30
CA VAL A 77 -9.69 -8.56 13.01
C VAL A 77 -8.97 -7.23 13.13
N PHE A 78 -7.84 -7.10 12.44
CA PHE A 78 -6.97 -5.91 12.52
C PHE A 78 -6.59 -5.30 11.16
N ILE A 79 -6.79 -6.00 10.05
CA ILE A 79 -6.48 -5.46 8.71
C ILE A 79 -7.71 -4.72 8.17
N THR A 80 -7.65 -3.39 8.16
CA THR A 80 -8.70 -2.50 7.64
C THR A 80 -10.07 -2.90 8.20
N ALA A 81 -10.15 -3.01 9.52
CA ALA A 81 -11.25 -3.69 10.22
C ALA A 81 -12.56 -2.90 10.21
N THR A 82 -12.50 -1.57 10.11
CA THR A 82 -13.67 -0.69 10.20
C THR A 82 -13.73 0.33 9.07
N MET A 83 -14.87 1.01 8.94
CA MET A 83 -15.01 2.11 7.99
C MET A 83 -14.02 3.25 8.23
N LYS A 84 -13.52 3.40 9.46
CA LYS A 84 -12.48 4.39 9.77
C LYS A 84 -11.23 4.19 8.89
N GLU A 85 -10.73 2.96 8.78
CA GLU A 85 -9.56 2.67 7.96
C GLU A 85 -9.87 2.82 6.47
N VAL A 86 -11.11 2.52 6.06
CA VAL A 86 -11.56 2.74 4.68
C VAL A 86 -11.52 4.24 4.35
N ASP A 87 -12.08 5.10 5.20
CA ASP A 87 -12.08 6.55 5.00
C ASP A 87 -10.64 7.12 4.98
N GLU A 88 -9.78 6.67 5.89
CA GLU A 88 -8.35 7.03 5.93
C GLU A 88 -7.63 6.62 4.63
N LEU A 89 -7.90 5.41 4.11
CA LEU A 89 -7.33 4.95 2.83
C LEU A 89 -7.86 5.77 1.65
N MET A 90 -9.14 6.12 1.63
CA MET A 90 -9.75 6.91 0.55
C MET A 90 -9.17 8.33 0.48
N ALA A 91 -8.77 8.91 1.62
CA ALA A 91 -8.11 10.22 1.64
C ALA A 91 -6.73 10.21 0.93
N THR A 92 -6.06 9.05 0.84
CA THR A 92 -4.77 8.91 0.12
C THR A 92 -4.88 9.01 -1.40
N LEU A 93 -6.10 9.03 -1.96
CA LEU A 93 -6.37 9.01 -3.40
C LEU A 93 -6.23 10.39 -4.08
N SER A 94 -5.71 11.39 -3.36
CA SER A 94 -5.49 12.76 -3.84
C SER A 94 -4.40 12.83 -4.93
N GLY A 95 -4.74 12.40 -6.14
CA GLY A 95 -3.89 12.38 -7.34
C GLY A 95 -4.58 11.68 -8.53
N ASN A 96 -5.30 12.46 -9.34
CA ASN A 96 -5.73 12.17 -10.72
C ASN A 96 -6.67 10.98 -11.02
N HIS A 97 -7.62 10.60 -10.16
CA HIS A 97 -8.60 9.56 -10.52
C HIS A 97 -10.08 9.94 -10.35
N CYS A 98 -10.37 11.18 -9.95
CA CYS A 98 -11.72 11.75 -9.99
C CYS A 98 -11.72 13.09 -10.73
N ALA A 99 -11.57 13.02 -12.06
CA ALA A 99 -12.00 14.03 -13.01
C ALA A 99 -12.31 13.32 -14.33
#